data_AF-A0A1W9PAM2-F1
#
_entry.id   AF-A0A1W9PAM2-F1
#
_cell.length_a   1.000
_cell.length_b   1.000
_cell.length_c   1.000
_cell.angle_alpha   90.00
_cell.angle_beta   90.00
_cell.angle_gamma   90.00
#
_symmetry.space_group_name_H-M   'P 1'
#
loop_
_entity.id
_entity.type
_entity.pdbx_description
1 polymer ?
#
loop_
_entity_poly.entity_id
_entity_poly.type
_entity_poly.pdbx_seq_one_letter_code
_entity_poly.pdbx_strand_id
1 'polypeptide(L)'
;NDRQKKDISQSKLCYSENGDGNILCPELVLKGLYVSGDNTGILCGGESTPQLKENKIINGADYGVYITDDVKPELGGRGHNCIYGSGLYDLYNNTKKRIMAKRNYWETMDIDSVETHIYDYNDDPSLGIRDLFFIFFYVFNIS
;
A
#
# COMPACT_ATOMS: atom_id res chain seq x y z
N ASN A 1 -9.07 -28.14 7.29
CA ASN A 1 -10.02 -27.00 7.24
C ASN A 1 -9.25 -25.77 7.67
N ASP A 2 -8.16 -25.49 6.95
CA ASP A 2 -7.02 -24.75 7.49
C ASP A 2 -6.55 -23.71 6.47
N ARG A 3 -7.16 -22.52 6.54
CA ARG A 3 -6.46 -21.32 6.07
C ARG A 3 -5.42 -21.01 7.15
N GLN A 4 -4.19 -21.43 6.91
CA GLN A 4 -3.03 -21.06 7.72
C GLN A 4 -3.04 -19.54 7.90
N LYS A 5 -3.46 -19.09 9.08
CA LYS A 5 -3.04 -17.80 9.63
C LYS A 5 -1.54 -17.93 9.83
N LYS A 6 -0.78 -17.60 8.80
CA LYS A 6 0.65 -17.38 8.95
C LYS A 6 0.74 -16.03 9.64
N ASP A 7 0.72 -16.04 10.98
CA ASP A 7 1.12 -14.90 11.78
C ASP A 7 2.55 -14.58 11.36
N ILE A 8 2.69 -13.51 10.59
CA ILE A 8 3.99 -13.01 10.18
C ILE A 8 4.49 -12.08 11.29
N SER A 9 4.56 -12.59 12.53
CA SER A 9 5.34 -11.92 13.56
C SER A 9 6.84 -12.16 13.39
N GLN A 10 7.26 -13.03 12.46
CA GLN A 10 8.67 -13.38 12.22
C GLN A 10 9.06 -13.74 10.78
N SER A 11 8.29 -13.39 9.72
CA SER A 11 8.90 -13.47 8.37
C SER A 11 9.71 -12.23 8.11
N LYS A 12 10.96 -12.26 8.60
CA LYS A 12 12.14 -11.59 8.05
C LYS A 12 11.79 -10.49 7.03
N LEU A 13 11.27 -9.37 7.52
CA LEU A 13 11.28 -8.13 6.77
C LEU A 13 12.73 -7.88 6.40
N CYS A 14 13.00 -7.40 5.19
CA CYS A 14 14.32 -6.97 4.79
C CYS A 14 14.74 -5.79 5.67
N TYR A 15 15.28 -6.08 6.87
CA TYR A 15 15.87 -5.11 7.76
C TYR A 15 17.24 -4.73 7.23
N SER A 16 17.47 -3.43 7.04
CA SER A 16 18.80 -2.86 7.16
C SER A 16 19.21 -2.97 8.64
N GLU A 17 20.42 -3.47 8.92
CA GLU A 17 20.93 -3.71 10.30
C GLU A 17 21.18 -2.41 11.11
N ASN A 18 20.64 -1.26 10.69
CA ASN A 18 20.90 0.05 11.29
C ASN A 18 19.70 0.66 12.05
N GLY A 19 18.64 -0.08 12.34
CA GLY A 19 17.57 0.38 13.24
C GLY A 19 16.54 1.35 12.65
N ASP A 20 16.79 1.86 11.44
CA ASP A 20 15.81 2.60 10.65
C ASP A 20 15.17 1.62 9.64
N GLY A 21 13.84 1.46 9.68
CA GLY A 21 13.06 0.49 8.89
C GLY A 21 13.04 0.72 7.37
N ASN A 22 14.17 1.09 6.78
CA ASN A 22 14.33 1.37 5.37
C ASN A 22 14.62 0.08 4.58
N ILE A 23 13.70 -0.22 3.66
CA ILE A 23 13.81 -1.34 2.74
C ILE A 23 14.57 -0.89 1.48
N LEU A 24 15.90 -1.11 1.48
CA LEU A 24 16.80 -0.78 0.37
C LEU A 24 16.98 -1.95 -0.62
N CYS A 25 15.90 -2.60 -1.02
CA CYS A 25 15.93 -3.69 -1.99
C CYS A 25 15.26 -3.24 -3.30
N PRO A 26 16.03 -2.92 -4.36
CA PRO A 26 15.50 -2.32 -5.58
C PRO A 26 14.47 -3.21 -6.31
N GLU A 27 14.50 -4.52 -6.08
CA GLU A 27 13.55 -5.49 -6.66
C GLU A 27 12.76 -6.26 -5.59
N LEU A 28 12.49 -5.67 -4.42
CA LEU A 28 11.69 -6.36 -3.42
C LEU A 28 10.26 -6.56 -3.90
N VAL A 29 9.77 -7.78 -3.73
CA VAL A 29 8.37 -8.13 -3.96
C VAL A 29 7.73 -8.53 -2.65
N LEU A 30 6.79 -7.73 -2.16
CA LEU A 30 5.93 -8.07 -1.02
C LEU A 30 4.62 -8.65 -1.55
N LYS A 31 4.37 -9.93 -1.23
CA LYS A 31 3.22 -10.67 -1.74
C LYS A 31 2.51 -11.49 -0.69
N GLY A 32 1.17 -11.45 -0.69
CA GLY A 32 0.33 -12.35 0.11
C GLY A 32 0.39 -12.08 1.61
N LEU A 33 0.80 -10.88 2.00
CA LEU A 33 0.91 -10.48 3.40
C LEU A 33 -0.47 -10.12 3.97
N TYR A 34 -0.67 -10.38 5.26
CA TYR A 34 -1.77 -9.87 6.04
C TYR A 34 -1.19 -8.98 7.14
N VAL A 35 -1.46 -7.68 7.07
CA VAL A 35 -0.94 -6.65 7.98
C VAL A 35 -2.13 -5.95 8.61
N SER A 36 -2.18 -5.87 9.94
CA SER A 36 -3.29 -5.22 10.64
C SER A 36 -2.99 -4.79 12.06
N GLY A 37 -3.51 -3.63 12.47
CA GLY A 37 -3.43 -3.13 13.85
C GLY A 37 -2.14 -2.37 14.18
N ASP A 38 -1.28 -2.12 13.20
CA ASP A 38 -0.04 -1.35 13.35
C ASP A 38 -0.29 0.16 13.20
N ASN A 39 0.57 1.02 13.77
CA ASN A 39 0.50 2.47 13.49
C ASN A 39 0.66 2.77 11.99
N THR A 40 1.62 2.11 11.34
CA THR A 40 1.81 2.15 9.89
C THR A 40 1.96 0.73 9.38
N GLY A 41 1.09 0.31 8.45
CA GLY A 41 1.11 -1.05 7.92
C GLY A 41 2.38 -1.35 7.12
N ILE A 42 2.65 -0.56 6.08
CA ILE A 42 3.90 -0.66 5.29
C ILE A 42 4.52 0.72 5.14
N LEU A 43 5.78 0.85 5.54
CA LEU A 43 6.65 1.98 5.25
C LEU A 43 7.51 1.68 4.03
N CYS A 44 7.40 2.49 2.99
CA CYS A 44 8.31 2.52 1.84
C CYS A 44 9.20 3.75 1.97
N GLY A 45 10.53 3.57 2.04
CA GLY A 45 11.51 4.65 2.17
C GLY A 45 12.83 4.33 1.46
N GLY A 46 13.75 5.29 1.44
CA GLY A 46 15.01 5.22 0.70
C GLY A 46 14.86 5.47 -0.81
N GLU A 47 15.59 4.71 -1.63
CA GLU A 47 15.69 4.94 -3.10
C GLU A 47 15.23 3.72 -3.94
N SER A 48 14.46 2.80 -3.35
CA SER A 48 14.09 1.53 -3.98
C SER A 48 12.80 1.60 -4.82
N THR A 49 12.50 0.52 -5.55
CA THR A 49 11.26 0.36 -6.36
C THR A 49 10.50 -0.91 -5.98
N PRO A 50 10.02 -1.05 -4.72
CA PRO A 50 9.40 -2.29 -4.27
C PRO A 50 8.04 -2.52 -4.94
N GLN A 51 7.69 -3.78 -5.16
CA GLN A 51 6.40 -4.19 -5.70
C GLN A 51 5.50 -4.76 -4.60
N LEU A 52 4.32 -4.17 -4.41
CA LEU A 52 3.31 -4.67 -3.47
C LEU A 52 2.17 -5.30 -4.26
N LYS A 53 1.95 -6.61 -4.07
CA LYS A 53 0.90 -7.34 -4.80
C LYS A 53 0.16 -8.34 -3.92
N GLU A 54 -1.17 -8.43 -4.07
CA GLU A 54 -2.01 -9.42 -3.38
C GLU A 54 -1.88 -9.37 -1.84
N ASN A 55 -1.60 -8.20 -1.24
CA ASN A 55 -1.53 -8.03 0.20
C ASN A 55 -2.88 -7.57 0.77
N LYS A 56 -3.13 -7.85 2.04
CA LYS A 56 -4.24 -7.28 2.81
C LYS A 56 -3.67 -6.46 3.95
N ILE A 57 -3.76 -5.14 3.85
CA ILE A 57 -3.20 -4.15 4.77
C ILE A 57 -4.38 -3.37 5.32
N ILE A 58 -4.82 -3.68 6.54
CA ILE A 58 -6.10 -3.17 7.05
C ILE A 58 -6.03 -2.70 8.48
N ASN A 59 -6.88 -1.76 8.86
CA ASN A 59 -7.03 -1.32 10.25
C ASN A 59 -5.71 -0.82 10.88
N GLY A 60 -4.95 -0.02 10.13
CA GLY A 60 -3.80 0.70 10.68
C GLY A 60 -4.26 1.85 11.59
N ALA A 61 -3.50 2.19 12.63
CA ALA A 61 -3.87 3.31 13.51
C ALA A 61 -3.75 4.66 12.79
N ASP A 62 -2.67 4.86 12.03
CA ASP A 62 -2.42 6.09 11.28
C ASP A 62 -2.49 5.81 9.77
N TYR A 63 -1.58 4.97 9.26
CA TYR A 63 -1.40 4.77 7.82
C TYR A 63 -1.44 3.31 7.39
N GLY A 64 -2.08 3.02 6.26
CA GLY A 64 -2.02 1.71 5.61
C GLY A 64 -0.66 1.51 4.94
N VAL A 65 -0.37 2.34 3.93
CA VAL A 65 0.93 2.44 3.27
C VAL A 65 1.43 3.88 3.31
N TYR A 66 2.61 4.09 3.86
CA TYR A 66 3.27 5.39 3.93
C TYR A 66 4.54 5.37 3.07
N ILE A 67 4.66 6.32 2.15
CA ILE A 67 5.74 6.39 1.16
C ILE A 67 6.51 7.68 1.40
N THR A 68 7.83 7.58 1.57
CA THR A 68 8.70 8.72 1.87
C THR A 68 10.03 8.63 1.14
N ASP A 69 10.87 9.65 1.27
CA ASP A 69 12.14 9.80 0.55
C ASP A 69 11.98 9.79 -0.99
N ASP A 70 12.89 9.10 -1.70
CA ASP A 70 12.96 9.03 -3.16
C ASP A 70 12.45 7.69 -3.73
N VAL A 71 11.83 6.87 -2.89
CA VAL A 71 11.31 5.54 -3.24
C VAL A 71 10.17 5.65 -4.26
N LYS A 72 10.05 4.65 -5.13
CA LYS A 72 9.00 4.59 -6.14
C LYS A 72 8.34 3.21 -6.13
N PRO A 73 7.47 2.93 -5.15
CA PRO A 73 6.79 1.65 -5.06
C PRO A 73 5.81 1.48 -6.21
N GLU A 74 5.68 0.24 -6.66
CA GLU A 74 4.71 -0.21 -7.63
C GLU A 74 3.63 -0.99 -6.87
N LEU A 75 2.53 -0.30 -6.53
CA LEU A 75 1.34 -0.91 -5.96
C LEU A 75 0.36 -1.35 -7.07
N GLY A 76 0.70 -1.12 -8.35
CA GLY A 76 -0.10 -1.46 -9.53
C GLY A 76 0.59 -2.43 -10.50
N GLY A 77 0.10 -2.52 -11.75
CA GLY A 77 0.63 -3.41 -12.80
C GLY A 77 0.29 -4.91 -12.63
N ARG A 78 0.37 -5.43 -11.40
CA ARG A 78 -0.26 -6.65 -10.86
C ARG A 78 -0.83 -6.41 -9.44
N GLY A 79 -1.09 -5.14 -9.11
CA GLY A 79 -1.79 -4.71 -7.91
C GLY A 79 -3.11 -5.44 -7.79
N HIS A 80 -3.37 -5.92 -6.58
CA HIS A 80 -4.58 -6.60 -6.08
C HIS A 80 -4.52 -6.54 -4.54
N ASN A 81 -4.03 -5.42 -4.02
CA ASN A 81 -3.95 -5.24 -2.59
C ASN A 81 -5.31 -4.78 -2.07
N CYS A 82 -5.67 -5.24 -0.88
CA CYS A 82 -6.78 -4.71 -0.09
C CYS A 82 -6.18 -3.77 0.94
N ILE A 83 -6.36 -2.46 0.76
CA ILE A 83 -5.77 -1.44 1.63
C ILE A 83 -6.91 -0.55 2.13
N TYR A 84 -7.33 -0.72 3.37
CA TYR A 84 -8.49 0.00 3.91
C TYR A 84 -8.56 0.05 5.44
N GLY A 85 -9.34 1.00 5.96
CA GLY A 85 -9.68 1.09 7.37
C GLY A 85 -8.58 1.68 8.25
N SER A 86 -7.59 2.36 7.64
CA SER A 86 -6.55 3.08 8.39
C SER A 86 -7.13 4.38 8.99
N GLY A 87 -6.65 4.77 10.17
CA GLY A 87 -7.24 5.89 10.90
C GLY A 87 -7.07 7.26 10.27
N LEU A 88 -5.92 7.54 9.63
CA LEU A 88 -5.70 8.78 8.87
C LEU A 88 -5.86 8.52 7.37
N TYR A 89 -4.97 7.72 6.77
CA TYR A 89 -4.98 7.45 5.33
C TYR A 89 -4.56 6.02 5.02
N ASP A 90 -5.25 5.37 4.09
CA ASP A 90 -4.89 4.05 3.60
C ASP A 90 -3.64 4.10 2.72
N LEU A 91 -3.41 5.21 2.03
CA LEU A 91 -2.20 5.49 1.30
C LEU A 91 -1.79 6.95 1.49
N TYR A 92 -0.53 7.18 1.85
CA TYR A 92 0.04 8.52 1.91
C TYR A 92 1.34 8.54 1.09
N ASN A 93 1.31 9.29 -0.02
CA ASN A 93 2.47 9.55 -0.87
C ASN A 93 3.24 10.81 -0.43
N ASN A 94 4.04 10.70 0.63
CA ASN A 94 4.92 11.77 1.10
C ASN A 94 6.24 11.85 0.32
N THR A 95 6.16 11.77 -1.00
CA THR A 95 7.30 11.95 -1.93
C THR A 95 6.93 13.01 -2.97
N LYS A 96 7.84 13.34 -3.89
CA LYS A 96 7.49 14.10 -5.12
C LYS A 96 7.27 13.20 -6.33
N LYS A 97 7.37 11.87 -6.14
CA LYS A 97 7.38 10.91 -7.24
C LYS A 97 5.96 10.49 -7.60
N ARG A 98 5.81 10.15 -8.88
CA ARG A 98 4.60 9.48 -9.35
C ARG A 98 4.65 8.00 -8.98
N ILE A 99 3.65 7.52 -8.26
CA ILE A 99 3.50 6.11 -7.87
C ILE A 99 2.35 5.44 -8.63
N MET A 100 2.45 4.15 -8.89
CA MET A 100 1.34 3.39 -9.48
C MET A 100 0.51 2.74 -8.36
N ALA A 101 -0.75 3.13 -8.24
CA ALA A 101 -1.68 2.61 -7.23
C ALA A 101 -2.96 1.98 -7.84
N LYS A 102 -2.92 1.71 -9.15
CA LYS A 102 -4.00 1.08 -9.91
C LYS A 102 -4.26 -0.34 -9.41
N ARG A 103 -5.49 -0.81 -9.57
CA ARG A 103 -5.89 -2.20 -9.32
C ARG A 103 -5.84 -2.67 -7.86
N ASN A 104 -6.00 -1.75 -6.91
CA ASN A 104 -6.19 -2.07 -5.50
C ASN A 104 -7.67 -1.91 -5.09
N TYR A 105 -8.06 -2.56 -4.00
CA TYR A 105 -9.37 -2.42 -3.37
C TYR A 105 -9.23 -1.55 -2.11
N TRP A 106 -10.01 -0.48 -2.06
CA TRP A 106 -9.97 0.59 -1.07
C TRP A 106 -11.26 0.64 -0.23
N GLU A 107 -11.83 -0.53 0.08
CA GLU A 107 -13.12 -0.73 0.78
C GLU A 107 -14.38 -0.31 0.00
N THR A 108 -14.30 0.72 -0.85
CA THR A 108 -15.42 1.23 -1.65
C THR A 108 -15.06 1.30 -3.13
N MET A 109 -16.10 1.38 -3.96
CA MET A 109 -15.99 1.67 -5.39
C MET A 109 -16.33 3.13 -5.72
N ASP A 110 -16.80 3.89 -4.73
CA ASP A 110 -17.07 5.31 -4.87
C ASP A 110 -15.76 6.10 -4.84
N ILE A 111 -15.49 6.82 -5.93
CA ILE A 111 -14.24 7.54 -6.11
C ILE A 111 -14.06 8.63 -5.08
N ASP A 112 -15.12 9.36 -4.74
CA ASP A 112 -15.05 10.46 -3.78
C ASP A 112 -14.67 9.90 -2.41
N SER A 113 -15.30 8.80 -2.00
CA SER A 113 -14.92 8.09 -0.77
C SER A 113 -13.46 7.62 -0.80
N VAL A 114 -12.96 7.04 -1.90
CA VAL A 114 -11.56 6.60 -1.96
C VAL A 114 -10.58 7.76 -1.86
N GLU A 115 -10.85 8.89 -2.51
CA GLU A 115 -9.98 10.06 -2.44
C GLU A 115 -9.83 10.57 -1.00
N THR A 116 -10.87 10.46 -0.14
CA THR A 116 -10.77 10.85 1.27
C THR A 116 -9.78 10.01 2.10
N HIS A 117 -9.45 8.80 1.63
CA HIS A 117 -8.54 7.87 2.31
C HIS A 117 -7.13 7.84 1.69
N ILE A 118 -6.85 8.67 0.69
CA ILE A 118 -5.54 8.72 0.05
C ILE A 118 -5.02 10.16 0.06
N TYR A 119 -3.90 10.40 0.75
CA TYR A 119 -3.26 11.71 0.82
C TYR A 119 -2.10 11.84 -0.18
N ASP A 120 -2.24 12.76 -1.13
CA ASP A 120 -1.25 12.98 -2.19
C ASP A 120 -1.25 14.43 -2.74
N TYR A 121 -0.75 14.62 -3.97
CA TYR A 121 -0.79 15.89 -4.69
C TYR A 121 -2.17 16.59 -4.73
N ASN A 122 -3.28 15.84 -4.77
CA ASN A 122 -4.63 16.43 -4.80
C ASN A 122 -4.96 17.18 -3.50
N ASP A 123 -4.38 16.74 -2.39
CA ASP A 123 -4.55 17.35 -1.06
C ASP A 123 -3.47 18.42 -0.79
N ASP A 124 -2.22 18.12 -1.17
CA ASP A 124 -1.08 19.03 -1.01
C ASP A 124 -0.20 19.03 -2.28
N PRO A 125 -0.16 20.14 -3.04
CA PRO A 125 0.63 20.24 -4.27
C PRO A 125 2.15 20.04 -4.14
N SER A 126 2.69 19.99 -2.91
CA SER A 126 4.09 19.67 -2.66
C SER A 126 4.41 18.18 -2.72
N LEU A 127 3.38 17.33 -2.75
CA LEU A 127 3.45 15.87 -2.74
C LEU A 127 3.41 15.25 -4.15
N GLY A 128 3.52 13.93 -4.19
CA GLY A 128 3.67 13.14 -5.40
C GLY A 128 2.32 12.65 -5.89
N ILE A 129 2.14 12.65 -7.21
CA ILE A 129 0.90 12.19 -7.84
C ILE A 129 0.80 10.66 -7.75
N ARG A 130 -0.39 10.12 -7.51
CA ARG A 130 -0.66 8.69 -7.79
C ARG A 130 -1.32 8.46 -9.14
N ASP A 131 -0.97 7.34 -9.74
CA ASP A 131 -1.72 6.73 -10.83
C ASP A 131 -2.85 5.88 -10.21
N LEU A 132 -4.05 6.45 -10.14
CA LEU A 132 -5.25 5.73 -9.71
C LEU A 132 -6.02 5.19 -10.93
N PHE A 133 -6.45 3.93 -10.86
CA PHE A 133 -7.35 3.31 -11.82
C PHE A 133 -8.00 2.15 -11.08
N PHE A 134 -9.29 2.32 -10.81
CA PHE A 134 -10.10 1.33 -10.15
C PHE A 134 -10.21 0.09 -11.05
N ILE A 135 -10.11 -1.10 -10.47
CA ILE A 135 -10.74 -2.24 -11.12
C ILE A 135 -12.23 -2.01 -10.88
N PHE A 136 -12.93 -1.53 -11.91
CA PHE A 136 -14.35 -1.84 -12.05
C PHE A 136 -14.42 -3.36 -12.15
N PHE A 137 -14.59 -4.02 -11.02
CA PHE A 137 -14.95 -5.43 -11.04
C PHE A 137 -16.36 -5.46 -11.66
N TYR A 138 -16.43 -5.80 -12.95
CA TYR A 138 -17.63 -6.40 -13.53
C TYR A 138 -17.90 -7.69 -12.74
N VAL A 139 -18.56 -7.58 -11.59
CA VAL A 139 -19.28 -8.69 -10.98
C VAL A 139 -20.75 -8.43 -11.22
N PHE A 140 -21.20 -8.83 -12.41
CA PHE A 140 -22.46 -9.54 -12.64
C PHE A 140 -22.40 -10.09 -14.06
N ASN A 141 -21.81 -11.27 -14.22
CA ASN A 141 -22.07 -12.18 -15.33
C ASN A 141 -21.60 -13.59 -14.99
N ILE A 142 -22.18 -14.17 -13.93
CA ILE A 142 -22.37 -15.62 -13.67
C ILE A 142 -23.49 -15.65 -12.60
N SER A 143 -24.71 -16.15 -12.77
CA SER A 143 -25.42 -16.95 -13.77
C SER A 143 -26.84 -16.40 -13.93
#